data_AF-X1UB72-F1
#
_entry.id   AF-X1UB72-F1
#
_cell.length_a   1.000
_cell.length_b   1.000
_cell.length_c   1.000
_cell.angle_alpha   90.00
_cell.angle_beta   90.00
_cell.angle_gamma   90.00
#
_symmetry.space_group_name_H-M   'P 1'
#
loop_
_entity.id
_entity.type
_entity.pdbx_description
1 polymer ?
#
loop_
_entity_poly.entity_id
_entity_poly.type
_entity_poly.pdbx_seq_one_letter_code
_entity_poly.pdbx_strand_id
1 'polypeptide(L)'
;MYRDTKFQTKPLEEVKKDVKKARQIYRAAQSIFLGDSDNLVHKELPEIVAFIRKIFPDIRRVTAYARAKTILSRKMEFLTAVRKAGLDRLHIGLESGDPIVLEWLCKGVTPEEVIEAG
;
A
#
# COMPACT_ATOMS: atom_id res chain seq x y z
N MET A 1 15.71 8.72 -2.12
CA MET A 1 15.49 8.67 -3.58
C MET A 1 14.83 9.95 -4.10
N TYR A 2 13.82 10.52 -3.44
CA TYR A 2 13.19 11.78 -3.84
C TYR A 2 13.60 12.92 -2.90
N ARG A 3 14.53 13.79 -3.31
CA ARG A 3 14.95 14.96 -2.50
C ARG A 3 14.19 16.23 -2.89
N ASP A 4 13.89 16.39 -4.17
CA ASP A 4 13.26 17.61 -4.71
C ASP A 4 11.80 17.41 -5.14
N THR A 5 11.26 16.20 -4.98
CA THR A 5 9.88 15.88 -5.35
C THR A 5 8.98 15.92 -4.12
N LYS A 6 7.96 16.79 -4.15
CA LYS A 6 6.93 16.81 -3.10
C LYS A 6 6.03 15.59 -3.22
N PHE A 7 5.80 14.92 -2.10
CA PHE A 7 4.83 13.83 -2.02
C PHE A 7 3.42 14.34 -2.36
N GLN A 8 2.69 13.57 -3.18
CA GLN A 8 1.28 13.82 -3.49
C GLN A 8 0.54 12.49 -3.65
N THR A 9 -0.73 12.49 -3.27
CA THR A 9 -1.65 11.38 -3.56
C THR A 9 -2.38 11.68 -4.87
N LYS A 10 -2.36 10.72 -5.80
CA LYS A 10 -3.11 10.81 -7.05
C LYS A 10 -4.62 10.87 -6.77
N PRO A 11 -5.42 11.74 -7.41
CA PRO A 11 -6.86 11.77 -7.22
C PRO A 11 -7.51 10.42 -7.54
N LEU A 12 -8.51 10.02 -6.76
CA LEU A 12 -9.21 8.75 -6.92
C LEU A 12 -9.71 8.50 -8.34
N GLU A 13 -10.27 9.51 -9.01
CA GLU A 13 -10.78 9.36 -10.37
C GLU A 13 -9.67 9.07 -11.40
N GLU A 14 -8.45 9.57 -11.18
CA GLU A 14 -7.30 9.20 -12.00
C GLU A 14 -6.86 7.77 -11.73
N VAL A 15 -6.84 7.34 -10.46
CA VAL A 15 -6.56 5.94 -10.11
C VAL A 15 -7.57 5.00 -10.76
N LYS A 16 -8.87 5.33 -10.74
CA LYS A 16 -9.91 4.55 -11.42
C LYS A 16 -9.71 4.50 -12.94
N LYS A 17 -9.26 5.59 -13.57
CA LYS A 17 -8.89 5.60 -15.00
C LYS A 17 -7.72 4.65 -15.27
N ASP A 18 -6.69 4.66 -14.43
CA ASP A 18 -5.53 3.77 -14.56
C ASP A 18 -5.94 2.29 -14.42
N VAL A 19 -6.81 1.96 -13.46
CA VAL A 19 -7.34 0.59 -13.28
C VAL A 19 -8.14 0.13 -14.50
N LYS A 20 -9.00 1.00 -15.06
CA LYS A 20 -9.75 0.69 -16.30
C LYS A 20 -8.82 0.49 -17.49
N LYS A 21 -7.79 1.32 -17.63
CA LYS A 21 -6.77 1.18 -18.67
C LYS A 21 -6.01 -0.13 -18.51
N ALA A 22 -5.61 -0.48 -17.29
CA ALA A 22 -4.99 -1.77 -17.00
C ALA A 22 -5.89 -2.93 -17.41
N ARG A 23 -7.21 -2.85 -17.19
CA ARG A 23 -8.17 -3.89 -17.63
C ARG A 23 -8.26 -4.04 -19.15
N GLN A 24 -8.13 -2.94 -19.89
CA GLN A 24 -8.11 -2.96 -21.35
C GLN A 24 -6.85 -3.63 -21.89
N ILE A 25 -5.70 -3.37 -21.26
CA ILE A 25 -4.40 -3.97 -21.62
C ILE A 25 -4.35 -5.44 -21.18
N TYR A 26 -4.79 -5.73 -19.96
CA TYR A 26 -4.77 -7.04 -19.33
C TYR A 26 -6.20 -7.59 -19.17
N ARG A 27 -6.60 -8.45 -20.11
CA ARG A 27 -7.91 -9.13 -20.11
C ARG A 27 -8.18 -9.99 -18.88
N ALA A 28 -7.16 -10.37 -18.12
CA ALA A 28 -7.26 -11.03 -16.82
C ALA A 28 -5.95 -10.81 -16.05
N ALA A 29 -6.02 -10.86 -14.73
CA ALA A 29 -4.85 -10.82 -13.86
C ALA A 29 -5.09 -11.73 -12.66
N GLN A 30 -4.10 -12.54 -12.30
CA GLN A 30 -4.17 -13.35 -11.07
C GLN A 30 -3.83 -12.50 -9.83
N SER A 31 -3.00 -11.48 -9.99
CA SER A 31 -2.64 -10.55 -8.93
C SER A 31 -2.41 -9.13 -9.44
N ILE A 32 -2.66 -8.16 -8.57
CA ILE A 32 -2.36 -6.74 -8.78
C ILE A 32 -1.52 -6.27 -7.61
N PHE A 33 -0.49 -5.50 -7.94
CA PHE A 33 0.36 -4.84 -6.98
C PHE A 33 0.14 -3.32 -7.11
N LEU A 34 -0.33 -2.69 -6.04
CA LEU A 34 -0.37 -1.24 -5.93
C LEU A 34 1.05 -0.75 -5.67
N GLY A 35 1.68 -0.26 -6.74
CA GLY A 35 2.99 0.37 -6.66
C GLY A 35 2.96 1.70 -5.91
N ASP A 36 4.11 2.37 -5.93
CA ASP A 36 4.42 3.62 -5.22
C ASP A 36 4.75 3.46 -3.73
N SER A 37 5.11 4.56 -3.08
CA SER A 37 5.83 4.56 -1.81
C SER A 37 5.05 4.00 -0.62
N ASP A 38 3.85 4.52 -0.35
CA ASP A 38 3.05 4.15 0.83
C ASP A 38 1.56 4.33 0.56
N ASN A 39 0.92 3.24 0.14
CA ASN A 39 -0.48 3.27 -0.27
C ASN A 39 -1.43 3.50 0.90
N LEU A 40 -1.03 3.15 2.14
CA LEU A 40 -1.84 3.39 3.33
C LEU A 40 -2.00 4.88 3.62
N VAL A 41 -1.22 5.78 3.02
CA VAL A 41 -1.42 7.24 3.11
C VAL A 41 -2.69 7.69 2.39
N HIS A 42 -3.16 6.93 1.40
CA HIS A 42 -4.33 7.27 0.60
C HIS A 42 -5.65 7.01 1.35
N LYS A 43 -6.39 8.07 1.70
CA LYS A 43 -7.65 7.95 2.48
C LYS A 43 -8.72 7.12 1.75
N GLU A 44 -8.74 7.18 0.43
CA GLU A 44 -9.68 6.42 -0.40
C GLU A 44 -9.17 5.02 -0.78
N LEU A 45 -8.11 4.51 -0.14
CA LEU A 45 -7.59 3.17 -0.43
C LEU A 45 -8.66 2.05 -0.37
N PRO A 46 -9.60 2.02 0.61
CA PRO A 46 -10.69 1.05 0.58
C PRO A 46 -11.51 1.10 -0.71
N GLU A 47 -11.81 2.31 -1.21
CA GLU A 47 -12.57 2.47 -2.45
C GLU A 47 -11.75 2.05 -3.68
N ILE A 48 -10.45 2.37 -3.71
CA ILE A 48 -9.54 1.94 -4.77
C ILE A 48 -9.49 0.42 -4.85
N VAL A 49 -9.32 -0.27 -3.72
CA VAL A 49 -9.22 -1.74 -3.67
C VAL A 49 -10.54 -2.38 -4.07
N ALA A 50 -11.67 -1.87 -3.56
CA ALA A 50 -12.99 -2.36 -3.95
C ALA A 50 -13.25 -2.17 -5.45
N PHE A 51 -12.83 -1.04 -6.02
CA PHE A 51 -12.93 -0.78 -7.45
C PHE A 51 -12.07 -1.75 -8.27
N ILE A 52 -10.85 -2.06 -7.84
CA ILE A 52 -9.99 -3.06 -8.48
C ILE A 52 -10.68 -4.43 -8.50
N ARG A 53 -11.23 -4.88 -7.37
CA ARG A 53 -11.97 -6.16 -7.28
C ARG A 53 -13.19 -6.19 -8.21
N LYS A 54 -13.89 -5.07 -8.35
CA LYS A 54 -15.01 -4.94 -9.28
C LYS A 54 -14.57 -5.07 -10.75
N ILE A 55 -13.43 -4.47 -11.11
CA ILE A 55 -12.94 -4.48 -12.50
C ILE A 55 -12.22 -5.79 -12.85
N PHE A 56 -11.61 -6.44 -11.87
CA PHE A 56 -10.94 -7.73 -12.00
C PHE A 56 -11.61 -8.75 -11.06
N PRO A 57 -12.81 -9.28 -11.40
CA PRO A 57 -13.56 -10.14 -10.50
C PRO A 57 -12.83 -11.45 -10.16
N ASP A 58 -12.02 -11.98 -11.08
CA ASP A 58 -11.28 -13.24 -10.90
C ASP A 58 -9.92 -13.07 -10.23
N ILE A 59 -9.58 -11.86 -9.77
CA ILE A 59 -8.29 -11.60 -9.16
C ILE A 59 -8.17 -12.35 -7.83
N ARG A 60 -7.03 -13.01 -7.64
CA ARG A 60 -6.77 -13.79 -6.41
C ARG A 60 -6.11 -12.93 -5.33
N ARG A 61 -5.23 -12.02 -5.73
CA ARG A 61 -4.42 -11.25 -4.79
C ARG A 61 -4.29 -9.76 -5.14
N VAL A 62 -4.54 -8.88 -4.18
CA VAL A 62 -4.17 -7.46 -4.21
C VAL A 62 -3.13 -7.18 -3.14
N THR A 63 -1.96 -6.69 -3.53
CA THR A 63 -0.84 -6.35 -2.64
C THR A 63 -0.51 -4.87 -2.74
N ALA A 64 -0.05 -4.25 -1.65
CA ALA A 64 0.39 -2.86 -1.64
C ALA A 64 1.67 -2.70 -0.81
N TYR A 65 2.44 -1.63 -1.06
CA TYR A 65 3.49 -1.23 -0.13
C TYR A 65 2.91 -0.52 1.10
N ALA A 66 3.60 -0.66 2.22
CA ALA A 66 3.33 0.11 3.43
C ALA A 66 4.62 0.36 4.22
N ARG A 67 4.61 1.42 5.04
CA ARG A 67 5.63 1.65 6.07
C ARG A 67 5.08 1.29 7.43
N ALA A 68 5.92 0.71 8.30
CA ALA A 68 5.56 0.39 9.67
C ALA A 68 4.98 1.62 10.42
N LYS A 69 5.64 2.79 10.35
CA LYS A 69 5.11 4.02 10.95
C LYS A 69 3.72 4.40 10.47
N THR A 70 3.43 4.21 9.17
CA THR A 70 2.12 4.54 8.63
C THR A 70 1.08 3.58 9.17
N ILE A 71 1.38 2.28 9.26
CA ILE A 71 0.51 1.28 9.89
C ILE A 71 0.18 1.71 11.34
N LEU A 72 1.21 1.99 12.15
CA LEU A 72 1.05 2.40 13.55
C LEU A 72 0.24 3.69 13.70
N SER A 73 0.37 4.63 12.76
CA SER A 73 -0.38 5.90 12.78
C SER A 73 -1.85 5.76 12.34
N ARG A 74 -2.23 4.64 11.73
CA ARG A 74 -3.57 4.45 11.17
C ARG A 74 -4.52 3.89 12.22
N LYS A 75 -5.73 4.43 12.21
CA LYS A 75 -6.84 3.90 12.99
C LYS A 75 -7.18 2.48 12.57
N MET A 76 -7.47 1.61 13.53
CA MET A 76 -7.82 0.22 13.29
C MET A 76 -9.05 0.08 12.38
N GLU A 77 -9.99 1.01 12.46
CA GLU A 77 -11.18 1.06 11.59
C GLU A 77 -10.79 1.23 10.11
N PHE A 78 -9.79 2.06 9.82
CA PHE A 78 -9.29 2.25 8.46
C PHE A 78 -8.61 0.98 7.95
N LEU A 79 -7.71 0.38 8.75
CA LEU A 79 -7.02 -0.87 8.38
C LEU A 79 -8.04 -2.01 8.14
N THR A 80 -9.05 -2.10 9.00
CA THR A 80 -10.16 -3.06 8.86
C THR A 80 -10.95 -2.81 7.58
N ALA A 81 -11.26 -1.55 7.25
CA ALA A 81 -11.96 -1.20 6.01
C ALA A 81 -11.15 -1.58 4.76
N VAL A 82 -9.84 -1.32 4.76
CA VAL A 82 -8.93 -1.71 3.67
C VAL A 82 -8.89 -3.23 3.50
N ARG A 83 -8.81 -3.99 4.60
CA ARG A 83 -8.85 -5.45 4.58
C ARG A 83 -10.18 -5.96 4.03
N LYS A 84 -11.31 -5.42 4.51
CA LYS A 84 -12.66 -5.78 4.05
C LYS A 84 -12.91 -5.45 2.58
N ALA A 85 -12.30 -4.38 2.06
CA ALA A 85 -12.36 -4.05 0.64
C ALA A 85 -11.65 -5.08 -0.25
N GLY A 86 -10.80 -5.94 0.33
CA GLY A 86 -10.13 -7.03 -0.37
C GLY A 86 -8.65 -6.79 -0.62
N LEU A 87 -7.95 -6.01 0.24
CA LEU A 87 -6.49 -5.98 0.24
C LEU A 87 -5.97 -7.23 0.96
N ASP A 88 -5.06 -7.97 0.33
CA ASP A 88 -4.61 -9.26 0.85
C ASP A 88 -3.29 -9.20 1.59
N ARG A 89 -2.40 -8.32 1.16
CA ARG A 89 -1.04 -8.29 1.66
C ARG A 89 -0.49 -6.87 1.64
N LEU A 90 0.21 -6.53 2.71
CA LEU A 90 1.12 -5.40 2.75
C LEU A 90 2.55 -5.93 2.60
N HIS A 91 3.33 -5.25 1.77
CA HIS A 91 4.77 -5.44 1.70
C HIS A 91 5.44 -4.30 2.48
N ILE A 92 6.03 -4.64 3.63
CA ILE A 92 6.65 -3.68 4.53
C ILE A 92 8.16 -3.71 4.31
N GLY A 93 8.75 -2.54 4.03
CA GLY A 93 10.21 -2.42 3.94
C GLY A 93 10.83 -2.43 5.33
N LEU A 94 11.23 -3.60 5.83
CA LEU A 94 11.93 -3.78 7.11
C LEU A 94 13.37 -3.24 7.06
N GLU A 95 14.09 -3.53 5.98
CA GLU A 95 15.55 -3.32 5.78
C GLU A 95 16.47 -4.09 6.74
N SER A 96 16.24 -4.01 8.06
CA SER A 96 17.03 -4.72 9.08
C SER A 96 16.24 -4.88 10.37
N GLY A 97 16.60 -5.88 11.19
CA GLY A 97 16.15 -6.02 12.58
C GLY A 97 17.16 -5.49 13.60
N ASP A 98 18.34 -5.06 13.17
CA ASP A 98 19.38 -4.49 14.03
C ASP A 98 19.18 -2.97 14.16
N PRO A 99 19.02 -2.44 15.39
CA PRO A 99 18.80 -1.01 15.60
C PRO A 99 19.95 -0.14 15.06
N ILE A 100 21.20 -0.61 15.12
CA ILE A 100 22.37 0.14 14.62
C ILE A 100 22.29 0.28 13.09
N VAL A 101 21.91 -0.80 12.41
CA VAL A 101 21.77 -0.79 10.95
C VAL A 101 20.59 0.09 10.53
N LEU A 102 19.47 0.04 11.26
CA LEU A 102 18.31 0.89 11.00
C LEU A 102 18.61 2.38 11.15
N GLU A 103 19.40 2.74 12.17
CA GLU A 103 19.86 4.11 12.40
C GLU A 103 20.82 4.56 11.28
N TRP A 104 21.80 3.73 10.93
CA TRP A 104 22.75 4.01 9.85
C TRP A 104 22.07 4.22 8.50
N LEU A 105 21.02 3.44 8.20
CA LEU A 105 20.19 3.61 7.01
C LEU A 105 19.21 4.79 7.09
N CYS A 106 19.16 5.48 8.24
CA CYS A 106 18.18 6.51 8.55
C CYS A 106 16.74 6.04 8.25
N LYS A 107 16.45 4.76 8.56
CA LYS A 107 15.19 4.11 8.22
C LYS A 107 14.01 4.75 8.98
N GLY A 108 14.32 5.26 10.18
CA GLY A 108 13.39 6.01 11.02
C GLY A 108 12.31 5.12 11.62
N VAL A 109 12.63 3.86 11.93
CA VAL A 109 11.84 2.96 12.80
C VAL A 109 12.77 2.17 13.72
N THR A 110 12.27 1.71 14.87
CA THR A 110 12.95 0.71 15.72
C THR A 110 12.47 -0.71 15.38
N PRO A 111 13.23 -1.76 15.76
CA PRO A 111 12.77 -3.14 15.60
C PRO A 111 11.42 -3.40 16.29
N GLU A 112 11.21 -2.82 17.47
CA GLU A 112 9.97 -2.94 18.26
C GLU A 112 8.77 -2.32 17.52
N GLU A 113 8.94 -1.13 16.92
CA GLU A 113 7.90 -0.50 16.11
C GLU A 113 7.53 -1.37 14.89
N VAL A 114 8.49 -2.08 14.29
CA VAL A 114 8.18 -2.97 13.17
C VAL A 114 7.43 -4.21 13.64
N ILE A 115 7.78 -4.78 14.80
CA ILE A 115 7.04 -5.89 15.41
C ILE A 115 5.60 -5.48 15.73
N GLU A 116 5.41 -4.29 16.31
CA GLU A 116 4.07 -3.77 16.62
C GLU A 116 3.23 -3.54 15.34
N ALA A 117 3.87 -3.14 14.25
CA ALA A 117 3.21 -2.91 12.97
C ALA A 117 2.75 -4.19 12.25
N GLY A 118 3.27 -5.37 12.64
CA GLY A 118 2.91 -6.68 12.08
C GLY A 118 3.84 -7.16 10.97
#